data_AF-A0A847BPV5-F1
#
_entry.id   AF-A0A847BPV5-F1
#
_cell.length_a   1.000
_cell.length_b   1.000
_cell.length_c   1.000
_cell.angle_alpha   90.00
_cell.angle_beta   90.00
_cell.angle_gamma   90.00
#
_symmetry.space_group_name_H-M   'P 1'
#
loop_
_entity.id
_entity.type
_entity.pdbx_description
1 polymer ?
#
loop_
_entity_poly.entity_id
_entity_poly.type
_entity_poly.pdbx_seq_one_letter_code
_entity_poly.pdbx_strand_id
1 'polypeptide(L)'
;IIMATQQLIKGIIRFLHDFFTVVWIGGLAFMVLTMFSSIKEVLGKDPQAQGLMKAITRRHSIWVYISIIGLFVTGLLMGRSHPEYLGFMRFDNLYTTLTSIKHILTLVMIVVALFRSLSFGKKDVELSPKQNKFSMMLIIINFIFGLAVLFLSGLLAAI
;
A
#
# COMPACT_ATOMS: atom_id res chain seq x y z
N ILE A 1 -19.50 -5.50 -30.46
CA ILE A 1 -19.00 -4.16 -30.06
C ILE A 1 -19.21 -3.92 -28.56
N ILE A 2 -20.44 -3.96 -28.03
CA ILE A 2 -20.72 -3.71 -26.59
C ILE A 2 -19.93 -4.62 -25.63
N MET A 3 -19.86 -5.92 -25.90
CA MET A 3 -19.07 -6.86 -25.07
C MET A 3 -17.57 -6.54 -25.05
N ALA A 4 -17.00 -6.13 -26.18
CA ALA A 4 -15.59 -5.78 -26.28
C ALA A 4 -15.27 -4.51 -25.47
N THR A 5 -16.17 -3.51 -25.50
CA THR A 5 -16.05 -2.30 -24.69
C THR A 5 -16.10 -2.59 -23.19
N GLN A 6 -16.98 -3.50 -22.74
CA GLN A 6 -17.06 -3.87 -21.32
C GLN A 6 -15.80 -4.59 -20.83
N GLN A 7 -15.22 -5.49 -21.62
CA GLN A 7 -13.96 -6.15 -21.26
C GLN A 7 -12.80 -5.15 -21.19
N LEU A 8 -12.73 -4.20 -22.11
CA LEU A 8 -11.72 -3.14 -22.08
C LEU A 8 -11.82 -2.30 -20.80
N ILE A 9 -13.03 -1.90 -20.41
CA ILE A 9 -13.25 -1.13 -19.17
C ILE A 9 -12.80 -1.93 -17.94
N LYS A 10 -13.17 -3.21 -17.84
CA LYS A 10 -12.73 -4.09 -16.75
C LYS A 10 -11.21 -4.23 -16.71
N GLY A 11 -10.57 -4.38 -17.87
CA GLY A 11 -9.11 -4.44 -18.00
C GLY A 11 -8.42 -3.17 -17.51
N ILE A 12 -8.94 -1.99 -17.87
CA ILE A 12 -8.42 -0.70 -17.41
C ILE A 12 -8.58 -0.56 -15.89
N ILE A 13 -9.73 -0.94 -15.32
CA ILE A 13 -9.96 -0.88 -13.87
C ILE A 13 -8.97 -1.80 -13.13
N ARG A 14 -8.77 -3.03 -13.62
CA ARG A 14 -7.81 -3.99 -13.06
C ARG A 14 -6.39 -3.44 -13.12
N PHE A 15 -5.97 -2.94 -14.30
CA PHE A 15 -4.67 -2.31 -14.49
C PHE A 15 -4.44 -1.16 -13.51
N LEU A 16 -5.40 -0.24 -13.38
CA LEU A 16 -5.28 0.88 -12.45
C LEU A 16 -5.16 0.40 -11.00
N HIS A 17 -5.94 -0.61 -10.59
CA HIS A 17 -5.81 -1.19 -9.26
C HIS A 17 -4.41 -1.79 -9.02
N ASP A 18 -3.90 -2.57 -9.97
CA ASP A 18 -2.56 -3.15 -9.89
C ASP A 18 -1.48 -2.09 -9.89
N PHE A 19 -1.62 -1.04 -10.71
CA PHE A 19 -0.71 0.09 -10.74
C PHE A 19 -0.63 0.79 -9.37
N PHE A 20 -1.77 1.14 -8.76
CA PHE A 20 -1.77 1.73 -7.42
C PHE A 20 -1.22 0.78 -6.34
N THR A 21 -1.46 -0.52 -6.51
CA THR A 21 -0.88 -1.55 -5.62
C THR A 21 0.65 -1.56 -5.73
N VAL A 22 1.20 -1.55 -6.94
CA VAL A 22 2.65 -1.51 -7.19
C VAL A 22 3.25 -0.20 -6.69
N VAL A 23 2.62 0.93 -6.97
CA VAL A 23 3.10 2.25 -6.52
C VAL A 23 3.23 2.28 -5.00
N TRP A 24 2.24 1.76 -4.26
CA TRP A 24 2.29 1.74 -2.80
C TRP A 24 3.16 0.62 -2.25
N ILE A 25 2.79 -0.64 -2.49
CA ILE A 25 3.44 -1.81 -1.87
C ILE A 25 4.83 -2.04 -2.48
N GLY A 26 5.00 -1.82 -3.78
CA GLY A 26 6.32 -1.86 -4.43
C GLY A 26 7.26 -0.76 -3.92
N GLY A 27 6.74 0.43 -3.65
CA GLY A 27 7.53 1.49 -3.00
C GLY A 27 7.95 1.13 -1.58
N LEU A 28 7.05 0.51 -0.80
CA LEU A 28 7.40 -0.05 0.52
C LEU A 28 8.48 -1.14 0.41
N ALA A 29 8.34 -2.05 -0.55
CA ALA A 29 9.31 -3.11 -0.82
C ALA A 29 10.70 -2.54 -1.13
N PHE A 30 10.77 -1.58 -2.06
CA PHE A 30 12.02 -0.89 -2.40
C PHE A 30 12.65 -0.24 -1.17
N MET A 31 11.86 0.45 -0.35
CA MET A 31 12.38 1.13 0.83
C MET A 31 12.98 0.14 1.84
N VAL A 32 12.28 -0.96 2.12
CA VAL A 32 12.68 -1.94 3.13
C VAL A 32 13.83 -2.82 2.66
N LEU A 33 13.78 -3.31 1.42
CA LEU A 33 14.73 -4.31 0.91
C LEU A 33 16.02 -3.70 0.36
N THR A 34 15.97 -2.47 -0.15
CA THR A 34 17.10 -1.86 -0.86
C THR A 34 17.49 -0.52 -0.26
N MET A 35 16.56 0.42 -0.17
CA MET A 35 16.90 1.80 0.19
C MET A 35 17.52 1.92 1.59
N PHE A 36 16.91 1.30 2.61
CA PHE A 36 17.38 1.42 3.99
C PHE A 36 18.77 0.83 4.20
N SER A 37 19.07 -0.32 3.59
CA SER A 37 20.40 -0.93 3.65
C SER A 37 21.43 -0.08 2.90
N SER A 38 21.13 0.35 1.67
CA SER A 38 22.05 1.15 0.87
C SER A 38 22.38 2.50 1.51
N ILE A 39 21.39 3.21 2.07
CA ILE A 39 21.65 4.49 2.77
C ILE A 39 22.51 4.27 4.01
N LYS A 40 22.23 3.22 4.80
CA LYS A 40 22.99 2.91 6.00
C LYS A 40 24.43 2.51 5.69
N GLU A 41 24.65 1.78 4.61
CA GLU A 41 25.98 1.34 4.16
C GLU A 41 26.84 2.52 3.70
N VAL A 42 26.27 3.41 2.87
CA VAL A 42 27.02 4.52 2.26
C VAL A 42 27.17 5.72 3.20
N LEU A 43 26.12 6.06 3.96
CA LEU A 43 26.05 7.30 4.77
C LEU A 43 26.04 7.06 6.29
N GLY A 44 25.95 5.80 6.75
CA GLY A 44 26.01 5.47 8.16
C GLY A 44 24.91 6.14 9.01
N LYS A 45 25.33 6.81 10.10
CA LYS A 45 24.45 7.55 11.02
C LYS A 45 24.49 9.07 10.79
N ASP A 46 25.03 9.51 9.66
CA ASP A 46 25.16 10.93 9.33
C ASP A 46 23.78 11.64 9.32
N PRO A 47 23.67 12.88 9.82
CA PRO A 47 22.48 13.72 9.63
C PRO A 47 21.97 13.79 8.17
N GLN A 48 22.87 13.76 7.18
CA GLN A 48 22.52 13.71 5.76
C GLN A 48 21.76 12.43 5.38
N ALA A 49 22.12 11.28 5.97
CA ALA A 49 21.42 10.01 5.77
C ALA A 49 19.95 10.12 6.22
N GLN A 50 19.74 10.72 7.40
CA GLN A 50 18.39 10.93 7.94
C GLN A 50 17.59 11.93 7.10
N GLY A 51 18.22 13.01 6.65
CA GLY A 51 17.61 13.99 5.74
C GLY A 51 17.13 13.36 4.44
N LEU A 52 17.95 12.50 3.83
CA LEU A 52 17.61 11.77 2.61
C LEU A 52 16.45 10.79 2.83
N MET A 53 16.52 9.96 3.87
CA MET A 53 15.43 9.02 4.23
C MET A 53 14.11 9.75 4.46
N LYS A 54 14.15 10.89 5.18
CA LYS A 54 12.97 11.71 5.43
C LYS A 54 12.42 12.29 4.12
N ALA A 55 13.28 12.80 3.24
CA ALA A 55 12.87 13.36 1.96
C ALA A 55 12.19 12.32 1.05
N ILE A 56 12.78 11.12 0.93
CA ILE A 56 12.23 10.05 0.10
C ILE A 56 10.89 9.57 0.67
N THR A 57 10.84 9.22 1.96
CA THR A 57 9.61 8.71 2.58
C THR A 57 8.47 9.73 2.55
N ARG A 58 8.78 11.03 2.67
CA ARG A 58 7.80 12.11 2.53
C ARG A 58 7.25 12.20 1.10
N ARG A 59 8.11 12.20 0.08
CA ARG A 59 7.69 12.22 -1.33
C ARG A 59 6.85 10.99 -1.65
N HIS A 60 7.27 9.82 -1.18
CA HIS A 60 6.52 8.58 -1.35
C HIS A 60 5.14 8.65 -0.67
N SER A 61 4.98 9.36 0.45
CA SER A 61 3.68 9.46 1.14
C SER A 61 2.60 10.15 0.29
N ILE A 62 2.99 11.04 -0.64
CA ILE A 62 2.05 11.64 -1.61
C ILE A 62 1.48 10.55 -2.53
N TRP A 63 2.36 9.68 -3.03
CA TRP A 63 1.96 8.53 -3.86
C TRP A 63 1.12 7.53 -3.09
N VAL A 64 1.38 7.33 -1.80
CA VAL A 64 0.53 6.51 -0.93
C VAL A 64 -0.87 7.08 -0.85
N TYR A 65 -1.04 8.39 -0.63
CA TYR A 65 -2.37 9.00 -0.56
C TYR A 65 -3.15 8.89 -1.87
N ILE A 66 -2.47 9.10 -3.00
CA ILE A 66 -3.07 8.89 -4.33
C ILE A 66 -3.48 7.42 -4.49
N SER A 67 -2.63 6.48 -4.08
CA SER A 67 -2.89 5.04 -4.17
C SER A 67 -4.06 4.61 -3.29
N ILE A 68 -4.23 5.19 -2.09
CA ILE A 68 -5.37 4.90 -1.21
C ILE A 68 -6.70 5.21 -1.91
N ILE A 69 -6.80 6.40 -2.51
CA ILE A 69 -8.00 6.82 -3.25
C ILE A 69 -8.21 5.91 -4.47
N GLY A 70 -7.14 5.70 -5.25
CA GLY A 70 -7.17 4.87 -6.45
C GLY A 70 -7.60 3.43 -6.17
N LEU A 71 -7.04 2.79 -5.13
CA LEU A 71 -7.37 1.43 -4.72
C LEU A 71 -8.80 1.32 -4.20
N PHE A 72 -9.27 2.31 -3.44
CA PHE A 72 -10.64 2.32 -2.94
C PHE A 72 -11.65 2.38 -4.10
N VAL A 73 -11.45 3.32 -5.04
CA VAL A 73 -12.33 3.50 -6.21
C VAL A 73 -12.29 2.27 -7.11
N THR A 74 -11.10 1.82 -7.50
CA THR A 74 -10.95 0.66 -8.40
C THR A 74 -11.41 -0.63 -7.73
N GLY A 75 -11.17 -0.81 -6.43
CA GLY A 75 -11.64 -1.96 -5.65
C GLY A 75 -13.16 -2.06 -5.61
N LEU A 76 -13.85 -0.94 -5.39
CA LEU A 76 -15.32 -0.88 -5.41
C LEU A 76 -15.88 -1.24 -6.80
N LEU A 77 -15.26 -0.75 -7.87
CA LEU A 77 -15.66 -1.04 -9.24
C LEU A 77 -15.44 -2.52 -9.60
N MET A 78 -14.30 -3.11 -9.22
CA MET A 78 -14.05 -4.54 -9.43
C MET A 78 -15.04 -5.40 -8.65
N GLY A 79 -15.28 -5.07 -7.37
CA GLY A 79 -16.24 -5.79 -6.53
C GLY A 79 -17.62 -5.84 -7.16
N ARG A 80 -18.20 -4.69 -7.52
CA ARG A 80 -19.52 -4.61 -8.16
C ARG A 80 -19.65 -5.39 -9.48
N SER A 81 -18.52 -5.68 -10.14
CA SER A 81 -18.49 -6.44 -11.39
C SER A 81 -18.38 -7.96 -11.20
N HIS A 82 -18.19 -8.43 -9.97
CA HIS A 82 -18.03 -9.84 -9.63
C HIS A 82 -19.37 -10.48 -9.22
N PRO A 83 -19.73 -11.67 -9.73
CA PRO A 83 -21.01 -12.32 -9.38
C PRO A 83 -21.17 -12.62 -7.90
N GLU A 84 -20.07 -12.95 -7.21
CA GLU A 84 -20.07 -13.30 -5.79
C GLU A 84 -19.93 -12.08 -4.85
N TYR A 85 -20.06 -10.86 -5.37
CA TYR A 85 -19.97 -9.68 -4.53
C TYR A 85 -21.25 -9.49 -3.71
N LEU A 86 -21.17 -9.82 -2.42
CA LEU A 86 -22.25 -9.67 -1.44
C LEU A 86 -22.15 -8.37 -0.61
N GLY A 87 -21.19 -7.50 -0.91
CA GLY A 87 -20.87 -6.31 -0.11
C GLY A 87 -19.58 -6.43 0.70
N PHE A 88 -19.30 -5.41 1.51
CA PHE A 88 -18.11 -5.37 2.36
C PHE A 88 -18.26 -6.24 3.62
N MET A 89 -17.16 -6.83 4.07
CA MET A 89 -17.07 -7.59 5.33
C MET A 89 -18.08 -8.75 5.43
N ARG A 90 -18.28 -9.44 4.31
CA ARG A 90 -19.06 -10.67 4.20
C ARG A 90 -18.13 -11.88 4.30
N PHE A 91 -18.60 -12.94 4.94
CA PHE A 91 -17.83 -14.15 5.22
C PHE A 91 -18.61 -15.42 4.83
N ASP A 92 -19.45 -15.31 3.80
CA ASP A 92 -20.39 -16.36 3.39
C ASP A 92 -19.70 -17.50 2.63
N ASN A 93 -18.65 -17.18 1.88
CA ASN A 93 -17.90 -18.13 1.07
C ASN A 93 -16.41 -17.77 1.04
N LEU A 94 -15.60 -18.58 0.34
CA LEU A 94 -14.16 -18.38 0.28
C LEU A 94 -13.78 -17.03 -0.36
N TYR A 95 -14.38 -16.69 -1.51
CA TYR A 95 -14.11 -15.42 -2.22
C TYR A 95 -14.40 -14.21 -1.34
N THR A 96 -15.59 -14.16 -0.74
CA THR A 96 -16.02 -13.05 0.13
C THR A 96 -15.20 -12.98 1.40
N THR A 97 -14.83 -14.12 2.00
CA THR A 97 -13.95 -14.19 3.17
C THR A 97 -12.56 -13.64 2.88
N LEU A 98 -11.90 -14.12 1.82
CA LEU A 98 -10.57 -13.64 1.42
C LEU A 98 -10.59 -12.16 1.04
N THR A 99 -11.64 -11.73 0.34
CA THR A 99 -11.86 -10.32 0.00
C THR A 99 -12.02 -9.47 1.27
N SER A 100 -12.81 -9.91 2.25
CA SER A 100 -13.01 -9.19 3.51
C SER A 100 -11.72 -9.08 4.33
N ILE A 101 -10.98 -10.19 4.48
CA ILE A 101 -9.67 -10.19 5.17
C ILE A 101 -8.71 -9.21 4.49
N LYS A 102 -8.65 -9.23 3.14
CA LYS A 102 -7.83 -8.29 2.37
C LYS A 102 -8.19 -6.83 2.68
N HIS A 103 -9.48 -6.49 2.71
CA HIS A 103 -9.92 -5.13 3.02
C HIS A 103 -9.59 -4.71 4.47
N ILE A 104 -9.73 -5.62 5.45
CA ILE A 104 -9.33 -5.34 6.84
C ILE A 104 -7.83 -5.01 6.88
N LEU A 105 -6.99 -5.83 6.25
CA LEU A 105 -5.54 -5.59 6.18
C LEU A 105 -5.23 -4.27 5.48
N THR A 106 -5.87 -3.98 4.34
CA THR A 106 -5.70 -2.69 3.66
C THR A 106 -6.13 -1.52 4.54
N LEU A 107 -7.21 -1.63 5.31
CA LEU A 107 -7.62 -0.59 6.25
C LEU A 107 -6.58 -0.35 7.35
N VAL A 108 -6.02 -1.42 7.92
CA VAL A 108 -4.91 -1.33 8.88
C VAL A 108 -3.69 -0.65 8.24
N MET A 109 -3.34 -1.02 7.01
CA MET A 109 -2.26 -0.38 6.26
C MET A 109 -2.48 1.13 6.05
N ILE A 110 -3.72 1.54 5.75
CA ILE A 110 -4.11 2.94 5.64
C ILE A 110 -3.86 3.66 6.96
N VAL A 111 -4.37 3.11 8.07
CA VAL A 111 -4.20 3.73 9.41
C VAL A 111 -2.72 3.88 9.75
N VAL A 112 -1.91 2.83 9.54
CA VAL A 112 -0.46 2.87 9.79
C VAL A 112 0.23 3.92 8.92
N ALA A 113 -0.11 3.99 7.63
CA ALA A 113 0.47 4.95 6.69
C ALA A 113 0.12 6.40 7.06
N LEU A 114 -1.16 6.67 7.34
CA LEU A 114 -1.64 7.98 7.76
C LEU A 114 -1.00 8.41 9.07
N PHE A 115 -1.01 7.54 10.09
CA PHE A 115 -0.41 7.83 11.38
C PHE A 115 1.09 8.18 11.24
N ARG A 116 1.85 7.38 10.49
CA ARG A 116 3.27 7.65 10.22
C ARG A 116 3.47 8.99 9.52
N SER A 117 2.70 9.23 8.46
CA SER A 117 2.85 10.42 7.62
C SER A 117 2.46 11.71 8.37
N LEU A 118 1.38 11.69 9.14
CA LEU A 118 0.92 12.84 9.92
C LEU A 118 1.83 13.13 11.12
N SER A 119 2.37 12.09 11.76
CA SER A 119 3.23 12.23 12.94
C SER A 119 4.68 12.56 12.60
N PHE A 120 5.22 11.96 11.52
CA PHE A 120 6.65 11.99 11.21
C PHE A 120 6.99 12.57 9.83
N GLY A 121 5.99 12.90 9.00
CA GLY A 121 6.18 13.38 7.62
C GLY A 121 6.35 14.89 7.46
N LYS A 122 6.26 15.67 8.55
CA LYS A 122 6.39 17.14 8.52
C LYS A 122 7.83 17.58 8.22
N LYS A 123 8.01 18.56 7.32
CA LYS A 123 9.33 19.02 6.83
C LYS A 123 10.24 19.48 7.97
N ASP A 124 9.69 20.27 8.88
CA ASP A 124 10.48 21.05 9.85
C ASP A 124 10.62 20.36 11.21
N VAL A 125 10.08 19.14 11.35
CA VAL A 125 10.18 18.37 12.60
C VAL A 125 11.42 17.49 12.58
N GLU A 126 12.44 17.82 13.36
CA GLU A 126 13.54 16.90 13.63
C GLU A 126 13.06 15.75 14.51
N LEU A 127 13.39 14.53 14.12
CA LEU A 127 12.96 13.32 14.83
C LEU A 127 14.07 12.86 15.75
N SER A 128 13.73 12.59 17.01
CA SER A 128 14.64 11.90 17.91
C SER A 128 15.00 10.50 17.39
N PRO A 129 16.14 9.91 17.82
CA PRO A 129 16.54 8.57 17.39
C PRO A 129 15.46 7.50 17.64
N LYS A 130 14.69 7.61 18.73
CA LYS A 130 13.57 6.71 19.03
C LYS A 130 12.43 6.87 18.03
N GLN A 131 12.07 8.11 17.68
CA GLN A 131 11.03 8.40 16.68
C GLN A 131 11.43 7.95 15.28
N ASN A 132 12.70 8.12 14.90
CA ASN A 132 13.22 7.59 13.63
C ASN A 132 13.08 6.07 13.55
N LYS A 133 13.51 5.35 14.59
CA LYS A 133 13.37 3.89 14.66
C LYS A 133 11.91 3.45 14.57
N PHE A 134 11.02 4.15 15.27
CA PHE A 134 9.59 3.85 15.23
C PHE A 134 8.97 4.12 13.86
N SER A 135 9.31 5.24 13.21
CA SER A 135 8.87 5.56 11.84
C SER A 135 9.32 4.49 10.83
N MET A 136 10.56 4.01 10.93
CA MET A 136 11.05 2.89 10.11
C MET A 136 10.29 1.59 10.39
N MET A 137 10.04 1.28 11.66
CA MET A 137 9.27 0.09 12.04
C MET A 137 7.85 0.12 11.46
N LEU A 138 7.20 1.28 11.44
CA LEU A 138 5.88 1.43 10.82
C LEU A 138 5.92 1.15 9.31
N ILE A 139 6.99 1.55 8.61
CA ILE A 139 7.16 1.22 7.18
C ILE A 139 7.31 -0.29 6.99
N ILE A 140 8.10 -0.95 7.82
CA ILE A 140 8.32 -2.41 7.75
C ILE A 140 7.03 -3.17 8.05
N ILE A 141 6.30 -2.80 9.10
CA ILE A 141 5.00 -3.41 9.44
C ILE A 141 4.02 -3.24 8.27
N ASN A 142 3.96 -2.04 7.69
CA ASN A 142 3.08 -1.77 6.56
C ASN A 142 3.48 -2.58 5.32
N PHE A 143 4.77 -2.77 5.08
CA PHE A 143 5.27 -3.64 4.02
C PHE A 143 4.83 -5.10 4.22
N ILE A 144 4.94 -5.64 5.44
CA ILE A 144 4.52 -7.02 5.74
C ILE A 144 3.01 -7.20 5.50
N PHE A 145 2.18 -6.24 5.94
CA PHE A 145 0.75 -6.27 5.62
C PHE A 145 0.50 -6.15 4.11
N GLY A 146 1.29 -5.34 3.40
CA GLY A 146 1.24 -5.26 1.94
C GLY A 146 1.53 -6.59 1.26
N LEU A 147 2.54 -7.33 1.71
CA LEU A 147 2.83 -8.68 1.20
C LEU A 147 1.65 -9.63 1.43
N ALA A 148 1.01 -9.58 2.61
CA ALA A 148 -0.18 -10.38 2.88
C ALA A 148 -1.35 -10.00 1.95
N VAL A 149 -1.56 -8.71 1.69
CA VAL A 149 -2.57 -8.22 0.73
C VAL A 149 -2.28 -8.70 -0.70
N LEU A 150 -1.02 -8.67 -1.14
CA LEU A 150 -0.61 -9.19 -2.45
C LEU A 150 -0.84 -10.70 -2.54
N PHE A 151 -0.48 -11.45 -1.51
CA PHE A 151 -0.73 -12.89 -1.44
C PHE A 151 -2.22 -13.23 -1.54
N LEU A 152 -3.07 -12.55 -0.77
CA LEU A 152 -4.53 -12.71 -0.86
C LEU A 152 -5.07 -12.32 -2.23
N SER A 153 -4.49 -11.31 -2.88
CA SER A 153 -4.85 -10.92 -4.25
C SER A 153 -4.50 -12.00 -5.27
N GLY A 154 -3.37 -12.70 -5.09
CA GLY A 154 -3.00 -13.85 -5.91
C GLY A 154 -3.97 -15.03 -5.74
N LEU A 155 -4.35 -15.35 -4.49
CA LEU A 155 -5.36 -16.38 -4.23
C LEU A 155 -6.72 -16.03 -4.86
N LEU A 156 -7.18 -14.79 -4.70
CA LEU A 156 -8.42 -14.28 -5.30
C LEU A 156 -8.41 -14.25 -6.83
N ALA A 157 -7.23 -14.24 -7.46
CA ALA A 157 -7.12 -14.30 -8.91
C ALA A 157 -7.17 -15.75 -9.44
N ALA A 158 -6.95 -16.73 -8.57
CA ALA A 158 -6.95 -18.16 -8.91
C ALA A 158 -8.33 -18.83 -8.70
N ILE A 159 -9.27 -18.16 -8.03
CA ILE A 159 -10.64 -18.60 -7.77
C ILE A 159 -11.64 -17.63 -8.39
#